data_AF-M7B5F9-F1
#
_entry.id   AF-M7B5F9-F1
#
_cell.length_a   1.000
_cell.length_b   1.000
_cell.length_c   1.000
_cell.angle_alpha   90.00
_cell.angle_beta   90.00
_cell.angle_gamma   90.00
#
_symmetry.space_group_name_H-M   'P 1'
#
loop_
_entity.id
_entity.type
_entity.pdbx_description
1 polymer ?
#
loop_
_entity_poly.entity_id
_entity_poly.type
_entity_poly.pdbx_seq_one_letter_code
_entity_poly.pdbx_strand_id
1 'polypeptide(L)' 'QIADPANCDQMYESLVRIHTNFYKNKYPRLKDTSFTGVTVEECKLILATGNEANEVLFD' A
#
# COMPACT_ATOMS: atom_id res chain seq x y z
N GLN A 1 -8.54 29.62 -7.31
CA GLN A 1 -9.64 29.25 -8.24
C GLN A 1 -9.03 28.41 -9.34
N ILE A 2 -9.63 27.27 -9.71
CA ILE A 2 -9.18 26.51 -10.89
C ILE A 2 -9.56 27.37 -12.10
N ALA A 3 -8.56 27.89 -12.81
CA ALA A 3 -8.77 28.85 -13.89
C ALA A 3 -9.21 28.19 -15.21
N ASP A 4 -8.91 26.90 -15.36
CA ASP A 4 -9.16 26.12 -16.57
C ASP A 4 -10.11 24.95 -16.25
N PRO A 5 -11.30 24.90 -16.84
CA PRO A 5 -12.24 23.80 -16.70
C PRO A 5 -11.61 22.43 -17.00
N ALA A 6 -10.68 22.33 -17.96
CA ALA A 6 -10.03 21.05 -18.30
C ALA A 6 -9.17 20.50 -17.15
N ASN A 7 -8.56 21.38 -16.36
CA ASN A 7 -7.83 20.97 -15.14
C ASN A 7 -8.80 20.45 -14.07
N CYS A 8 -10.02 20.99 -13.99
CA CYS A 8 -11.05 20.49 -13.08
C CYS A 8 -11.47 19.07 -13.47
N ASP A 9 -11.69 18.82 -14.76
CA ASP A 9 -12.04 17.50 -15.28
C ASP A 9 -10.92 16.48 -15.01
N GLN A 10 -9.66 16.84 -15.24
CA GLN A 10 -8.52 15.96 -14.97
C GLN A 10 -8.42 15.57 -13.48
N MET A 11 -8.68 16.53 -12.58
CA MET A 11 -8.72 16.26 -11.15
C MET A 11 -9.89 15.35 -10.79
N TYR A 12 -11.07 15.62 -11.34
CA TYR A 12 -12.26 14.81 -11.14
C TYR A 12 -12.03 13.36 -11.60
N GLU A 13 -11.50 13.15 -12.80
CA GLU A 13 -11.16 11.82 -13.33
C GLU A 13 -10.16 11.07 -12.43
N SER A 14 -9.24 11.79 -11.79
CA SER A 14 -8.31 11.19 -10.84
C SER A 14 -9.03 10.71 -9.57
N LEU A 15 -9.99 11.48 -9.05
CA LEU A 15 -10.85 11.06 -7.95
C LEU A 15 -11.75 9.88 -8.33
N VAL A 16 -12.30 9.89 -9.54
CA VAL A 16 -13.10 8.78 -10.09
C VAL A 16 -12.29 7.48 -10.08
N ARG A 17 -11.05 7.51 -10.58
CA ARG A 17 -10.18 6.33 -10.58
C ARG A 17 -9.86 5.83 -9.17
N ILE A 18 -9.68 6.71 -8.20
CA ILE A 18 -9.42 6.33 -6.81
C ILE A 18 -10.64 5.61 -6.21
N HIS A 19 -11.85 6.14 -6.36
CA HIS A 19 -13.03 5.55 -5.70
C HIS A 19 -13.60 4.32 -6.41
N THR A 20 -13.38 4.17 -7.71
CA THR A 20 -13.91 3.04 -8.51
C THR A 20 -13.04 1.78 -8.45
N ASN A 21 -12.05 1.73 -7.55
CA ASN A 21 -11.05 0.64 -7.50
C ASN A 21 -10.29 0.45 -8.83
N PHE A 22 -10.24 1.48 -9.69
CA PHE A 22 -9.64 1.38 -11.03
C PHE A 22 -8.22 0.81 -10.98
N TYR A 23 -7.38 1.31 -10.08
CA TYR A 23 -5.99 0.86 -9.95
C TYR A 23 -5.87 -0.57 -9.41
N LYS A 24 -6.79 -0.99 -8.53
CA LYS A 24 -6.82 -2.36 -8.01
C LYS A 24 -7.12 -3.38 -9.12
N ASN A 25 -8.03 -3.03 -10.02
CA ASN A 25 -8.42 -3.88 -11.14
C ASN A 25 -7.39 -3.85 -12.28
N LYS A 26 -6.82 -2.67 -12.56
CA LYS A 26 -5.82 -2.49 -13.61
C LYS A 26 -4.47 -3.12 -13.27
N TYR A 27 -4.09 -3.11 -12.00
CA TYR A 27 -2.81 -3.64 -11.51
C TYR A 27 -3.08 -4.62 -10.36
N PRO A 28 -3.58 -5.84 -10.67
CA PRO A 28 -3.83 -6.85 -9.64
C PRO A 28 -2.50 -7.23 -8.97
N ARG A 29 -2.53 -7.37 -7.64
CA ARG A 29 -1.35 -7.76 -6.87
C ARG A 29 -1.06 -9.24 -7.10
N LEU A 30 0.22 -9.56 -7.32
CA LEU A 30 0.69 -10.96 -7.45
C LEU A 30 0.66 -11.69 -6.10
N LYS A 31 0.88 -10.96 -5.01
CA LYS A 31 0.85 -11.46 -3.63
C LYS A 31 -0.08 -10.58 -2.82
N ASP A 32 -0.79 -11.17 -1.86
CA ASP A 32 -1.60 -10.42 -0.92
C ASP A 32 -0.70 -9.75 0.13
N THR A 33 -0.25 -8.56 -0.20
CA THR A 33 0.66 -7.75 0.63
C THR A 33 -0.07 -6.53 1.18
N SER A 34 0.30 -6.16 2.40
CA SER A 34 -0.20 -4.93 3.03
C SER A 34 0.54 -3.69 2.49
N PHE A 35 0.26 -2.52 3.06
CA PHE A 35 0.94 -1.26 2.71
C PHE A 35 2.48 -1.35 2.80
N THR A 36 3.01 -2.16 3.72
CA THR A 36 4.46 -2.36 3.91
C THR A 36 5.12 -3.15 2.78
N GLY A 37 4.34 -3.69 1.84
CA GLY A 37 4.85 -4.53 0.76
C GLY A 37 5.17 -5.96 1.18
N VAL A 38 5.05 -6.30 2.47
CA VAL A 38 5.17 -7.68 2.96
C VAL A 38 3.81 -8.33 3.15
N THR A 39 3.79 -9.65 3.02
CA THR A 39 2.65 -10.50 3.39
C THR A 39 2.53 -10.58 4.91
N VAL A 40 1.37 -11.05 5.39
CA VAL A 40 1.14 -11.27 6.83
C VAL A 40 2.12 -12.28 7.41
N GLU A 41 2.43 -13.35 6.68
CA GLU A 41 3.36 -14.38 7.14
C GLU A 41 4.81 -13.87 7.20
N GLU A 42 5.24 -13.10 6.20
CA GLU A 42 6.54 -12.41 6.25
C GLU A 42 6.61 -11.42 7.42
N CYS A 43 5.52 -10.70 7.71
CA CYS A 43 5.45 -9.80 8.86
C CYS A 43 5.59 -10.55 10.19
N LYS A 44 4.89 -11.68 10.36
CA LYS A 44 5.04 -12.54 11.55
C LYS A 44 6.46 -13.05 11.71
N LEU A 45 7.09 -13.47 10.62
CA LEU A 45 8.48 -13.93 10.63
C LEU A 45 9.43 -12.82 11.09
N ILE A 46 9.32 -11.62 10.52
CA ILE A 46 10.14 -10.46 10.90
C ILE A 46 9.97 -10.16 12.39
N LEU A 47 8.74 -10.17 12.90
CA LEU A 47 8.45 -9.94 14.31
C LEU A 47 9.05 -11.03 15.22
N ALA A 48 8.94 -12.30 14.83
CA ALA A 48 9.56 -13.40 15.56
C ALA A 48 11.09 -13.24 15.62
N THR A 49 11.74 -13.01 14.46
CA THR A 49 13.21 -12.84 14.39
C THR A 49 13.70 -11.58 15.10
N GLY A 50 12.92 -10.49 15.10
CA GLY A 50 13.27 -9.26 15.81
C GLY A 50 13.15 -9.41 17.32
N ASN A 51 12.21 -10.22 17.79
CA ASN A 51 12.07 -10.55 19.21
C ASN A 51 13.19 -11.50 19.67
N GLU A 52 13.50 -12.54 18.89
CA GLU A 52 14.60 -13.47 19.18
C GLU A 52 15.98 -12.76 19.16
N ALA A 53 16.19 -11.83 18.23
CA ALA A 53 17.43 -11.05 18.18
C ALA A 53 17.59 -10.09 19.38
N ASN A 54 16.49 -9.61 19.96
CA ASN A 54 16.55 -8.86 21.23
C ASN A 54 16.89 -9.77 22.41
N GLU A 55 16.36 -11.00 22.44
CA GLU A 55 16.63 -11.96 23.53
C GLU A 55 18.11 -12.35 23.59
N VAL A 56 18.78 -12.51 22.43
CA VAL A 56 20.22 -12.82 22.34
C VAL A 56 21.12 -11.62 22.70
N LEU A 57 20.62 -10.38 22.64
CA LEU A 57 21.43 -9.18 22.90
C LEU A 57 21.47 -8.78 24.40
N PHE A 58 20.63 -9.40 25.24
CA PHE A 58 20.57 -9.18 26.68
C PHE A 58 21.10 -10.36 27.52
N ASP A 59 21.70 -11.37 26.88
CA ASP A 59 22.48 -12.45 27.51
C ASP A 59 24.00 -12.19 27.45
#